data_AF-A0A3E2HPM3-F1
#
_entry.id   AF-A0A3E2HPM3-F1
#
_cell.length_a   1.000
_cell.length_b   1.000
_cell.length_c   1.000
_cell.angle_alpha   90.00
_cell.angle_beta   90.00
_cell.angle_gamma   90.00
#
_symmetry.space_group_name_H-M   'P 1'
#
loop_
_entity.id
_entity.type
_entity.pdbx_description
1 polymer ?
#
loop_
_entity_poly.entity_id
_entity_poly.type
_entity_poly.pdbx_seq_one_letter_code
_entity_poly.pdbx_strand_id
1 'polypeptide(L)'
;MTADCTERSAELYNLQQLNELTQGNKHIVQILDHFIHQGPNGDHQCLVFELLGPSVNMISEDYRATGERLATNTIIRMSRQLLEAISFMHEAGLAHGGLVTRRPYDLLFLFLSTPFMSLGNDDELLVRQMIDFVEPLPTEWIPKWEYMKLNSNLKPATKLSENATSSKSKREQKFNEKVQKPALKHLLLVIKGLMRFRPSDRISASQALDLLRSEEHENCDDSDSSTSS
;
A
#
# COMPACT_ATOMS: atom_id res chain seq x y z
N MET A 1 -11.24 32.95 -6.10
CA MET A 1 -11.38 31.52 -6.43
C MET A 1 -12.83 31.34 -6.87
N THR A 2 -13.08 31.12 -8.16
CA THR A 2 -14.40 30.79 -8.69
C THR A 2 -14.53 29.27 -8.75
N ALA A 3 -15.64 28.74 -8.26
CA ALA A 3 -16.00 27.34 -8.42
C ALA A 3 -16.80 27.22 -9.72
N ASP A 4 -16.14 26.80 -10.79
CA ASP A 4 -16.83 26.31 -11.98
C ASP A 4 -17.02 24.81 -11.83
N CYS A 5 -18.28 24.38 -11.80
CA CYS A 5 -18.64 22.97 -11.83
C CYS A 5 -18.43 22.45 -13.25
N THR A 6 -17.62 21.39 -13.39
CA THR A 6 -17.65 20.62 -14.64
C THR A 6 -18.80 19.63 -14.51
N GLU A 7 -19.79 19.69 -15.41
CA GLU A 7 -20.91 18.71 -15.50
C GLU A 7 -20.43 17.26 -15.73
N ARG A 8 -19.12 16.98 -15.67
CA ARG A 8 -18.46 15.71 -15.95
C ARG A 8 -17.33 15.47 -14.95
N SER A 9 -17.67 15.39 -13.65
CA SER A 9 -16.71 14.94 -12.65
C SER A 9 -16.37 13.46 -12.89
N ALA A 10 -15.13 13.19 -13.28
CA ALA A 10 -14.63 11.81 -13.44
C ALA A 10 -14.71 11.02 -12.12
N GLU A 11 -14.58 11.70 -10.99
CA GLU A 11 -14.71 11.09 -9.66
C GLU A 11 -16.14 10.61 -9.41
N LEU A 12 -17.14 11.46 -9.68
CA LEU A 12 -18.56 11.09 -9.53
C LEU A 12 -18.91 9.89 -10.41
N TYR A 13 -18.45 9.90 -11.67
CA TYR A 13 -18.66 8.79 -12.59
C TYR A 13 -18.04 7.49 -12.04
N ASN A 14 -16.78 7.53 -11.61
CA ASN A 14 -16.10 6.34 -11.06
C ASN A 14 -16.81 5.81 -9.80
N LEU A 15 -17.25 6.70 -8.90
CA LEU A 15 -17.95 6.33 -7.68
C LEU A 15 -19.33 5.71 -7.96
N GLN A 16 -20.07 6.24 -8.94
CA GLN A 16 -21.35 5.67 -9.37
C GLN A 16 -21.17 4.28 -9.98
N GLN A 17 -20.19 4.12 -10.89
CA GLN A 17 -19.84 2.82 -11.48
C GLN A 17 -19.48 1.80 -10.40
N LEU A 18 -18.68 2.19 -9.40
CA LEU A 18 -18.36 1.32 -8.28
C LEU A 18 -19.62 0.96 -7.48
N ASN A 19 -20.49 1.91 -7.19
CA ASN A 19 -21.71 1.66 -6.41
C ASN A 19 -22.67 0.67 -7.09
N GLU A 20 -22.75 0.70 -8.43
CA GLU A 20 -23.56 -0.26 -9.20
C GLU A 20 -22.97 -1.67 -9.18
N LEU A 21 -21.63 -1.78 -9.19
CA LEU A 21 -20.91 -3.05 -9.21
C LEU A 21 -20.78 -3.68 -7.82
N THR A 22 -20.80 -2.89 -6.74
CA THR A 22 -20.54 -3.33 -5.37
C THR A 22 -21.74 -4.04 -4.74
N GLN A 23 -22.44 -4.94 -5.44
CA GLN A 23 -23.52 -5.80 -4.89
C GLN A 23 -23.05 -6.76 -3.76
N GLY A 24 -22.31 -6.28 -2.76
CA GLY A 24 -21.76 -7.04 -1.64
C GLY A 24 -20.33 -6.68 -1.21
N ASN A 25 -19.56 -5.82 -1.91
CA ASN A 25 -18.21 -5.47 -1.44
C ASN A 25 -18.27 -4.40 -0.33
N LYS A 26 -18.04 -4.84 0.91
CA LYS A 26 -18.14 -4.03 2.14
C LYS A 26 -16.90 -3.19 2.45
N HIS A 27 -15.93 -3.13 1.53
CA HIS A 27 -14.62 -2.52 1.78
C HIS A 27 -14.34 -1.30 0.91
N ILE A 28 -15.32 -0.85 0.14
CA ILE A 28 -15.28 0.39 -0.65
C ILE A 28 -16.40 1.30 -0.16
N VAL A 29 -16.07 2.57 0.06
CA VAL A 29 -17.03 3.58 0.51
C VAL A 29 -18.16 3.75 -0.50
N GLN A 30 -19.40 3.78 -0.01
CA GLN A 30 -20.57 4.00 -0.85
C GLN A 30 -20.92 5.49 -0.97
N ILE A 31 -21.13 5.94 -2.21
CA ILE A 31 -21.78 7.23 -2.47
C ILE A 31 -23.29 7.05 -2.31
N LEU A 32 -23.89 7.85 -1.43
CA LEU A 32 -25.32 7.81 -1.12
C LEU A 32 -26.11 8.81 -1.94
N ASP A 33 -25.52 9.98 -2.18
CA ASP A 33 -26.14 11.06 -2.94
C ASP A 33 -25.08 12.01 -3.52
N HIS A 34 -25.48 12.83 -4.50
CA HIS A 34 -24.68 13.92 -5.02
C HIS A 34 -25.60 15.07 -5.45
N PHE A 35 -25.18 16.30 -5.19
CA PHE A 35 -25.95 17.48 -5.56
C PHE A 35 -25.05 18.67 -5.83
N ILE A 36 -25.62 19.71 -6.45
CA ILE A 36 -24.93 20.99 -6.64
C ILE A 36 -25.40 21.97 -5.58
N HIS A 37 -24.44 22.53 -4.84
CA HIS A 37 -24.68 23.61 -3.89
C HIS A 37 -24.26 24.95 -4.49
N GLN A 38 -25.19 25.90 -4.50
CA GLN A 38 -24.98 27.26 -4.96
C GLN A 38 -24.32 28.09 -3.84
N GLY A 39 -23.04 28.40 -3.98
CA GLY A 39 -22.27 29.17 -3.02
C GLY A 39 -22.00 30.60 -3.50
N PRO A 40 -21.50 31.49 -2.63
CA PRO A 40 -21.13 32.86 -3.00
C PRO A 40 -20.01 32.93 -4.05
N ASN A 41 -19.33 31.81 -4.32
CA ASN A 41 -18.22 31.69 -5.27
C ASN A 41 -18.54 30.82 -6.49
N GLY A 42 -19.80 30.43 -6.69
CA GLY A 42 -20.25 29.58 -7.79
C GLY A 42 -20.79 28.23 -7.32
N ASP A 43 -20.80 27.28 -8.25
CA ASP A 43 -21.47 25.99 -8.09
C ASP A 43 -20.49 24.95 -7.55
N HIS A 44 -20.87 24.30 -6.45
CA HIS A 44 -20.05 23.30 -5.79
C HIS A 44 -20.68 21.92 -5.95
N GLN A 45 -19.97 20.99 -6.59
CA GLN A 45 -20.33 19.59 -6.57
C GLN A 45 -20.12 19.02 -5.16
N CYS A 46 -21.22 18.63 -4.51
CA CYS A 46 -21.21 17.95 -3.23
C CYS A 46 -21.44 16.45 -3.43
N LEU A 47 -20.67 15.63 -2.70
CA LEU A 47 -20.78 14.18 -2.68
C LEU A 47 -21.13 13.76 -1.25
N VAL A 48 -22.11 12.88 -1.11
CA VAL A 48 -22.59 12.37 0.18
C VAL A 48 -22.21 10.91 0.29
N PHE A 49 -21.57 10.53 1.38
CA PHE A 49 -21.09 9.18 1.64
C PHE A 49 -21.70 8.63 2.94
N GLU A 50 -21.59 7.32 3.13
CA GLU A 50 -21.83 6.71 4.44
C GLU A 50 -20.89 7.26 5.52
N LEU A 51 -21.34 7.20 6.78
CA LEU A 51 -20.50 7.58 7.90
C LEU A 51 -19.47 6.49 8.20
N LEU A 52 -18.19 6.81 8.06
CA LEU A 52 -17.08 5.93 8.37
C LEU A 52 -16.39 6.30 9.70
N GLY A 53 -15.61 5.36 10.22
CA GLY A 53 -14.75 5.58 11.38
C GLY A 53 -13.48 6.39 11.08
N PRO A 54 -12.59 6.56 12.08
CA PRO A 54 -11.32 7.26 11.89
C PRO A 54 -10.45 6.58 10.84
N SER A 55 -9.64 7.37 10.13
CA SER A 55 -8.71 6.83 9.14
C SER A 55 -7.64 5.98 9.81
N VAL A 56 -7.08 5.03 9.05
CA VAL A 56 -5.94 4.21 9.50
C VAL A 56 -4.76 5.08 9.93
N ASN A 57 -4.55 6.23 9.28
CA ASN A 57 -3.52 7.17 9.68
C ASN A 57 -3.75 7.72 11.09
N MET A 58 -4.97 8.16 11.40
CA MET A 58 -5.31 8.69 12.72
C MET A 58 -5.11 7.62 13.81
N ILE A 59 -5.56 6.40 13.55
CA ILE A 59 -5.35 5.27 14.47
C ILE A 59 -3.84 4.98 14.63
N SER A 60 -3.08 4.97 13.53
CA SER A 60 -1.64 4.70 13.58
C SER A 60 -0.85 5.77 14.32
N GLU A 61 -1.26 7.03 14.24
CA GLU A 61 -0.64 8.14 14.98
C GLU A 61 -0.89 8.01 16.48
N ASP A 62 -2.10 7.63 16.89
CA ASP A 62 -2.48 7.43 18.29
C ASP A 62 -1.68 6.28 18.94
N TYR A 63 -1.61 5.12 18.28
CA TYR A 63 -0.79 3.99 18.74
C TYR A 63 0.70 4.35 18.81
N ARG A 64 1.20 5.18 17.89
CA ARG A 64 2.59 5.64 17.96
C ARG A 64 2.82 6.56 19.15
N ALA A 65 1.88 7.46 19.44
CA ALA A 65 1.97 8.41 20.55
C ALA A 65 1.98 7.69 21.91
N THR A 66 1.22 6.59 22.03
CA THR A 66 1.15 5.77 23.24
C THR A 66 2.29 4.73 23.35
N GLY A 67 3.02 4.48 22.25
CA GLY A 67 4.05 3.45 22.17
C GLY A 67 3.48 2.03 22.00
N GLU A 68 2.17 1.91 21.83
CA GLU A 68 1.48 0.64 21.62
C GLU A 68 1.57 0.18 20.15
N ARG A 69 1.25 -1.10 19.92
CA ARG A 69 1.19 -1.68 18.58
C ARG A 69 -0.17 -2.32 18.35
N LEU A 70 -0.70 -2.15 17.15
CA LEU A 70 -1.91 -2.83 16.72
C LEU A 70 -1.75 -4.35 16.83
N ALA A 71 -2.80 -5.03 17.27
CA ALA A 71 -2.82 -6.48 17.38
C ALA A 71 -2.63 -7.12 16.00
N THR A 72 -1.86 -8.21 15.94
CA THR A 72 -1.50 -8.91 14.70
C THR A 72 -2.71 -9.29 13.86
N ASN A 73 -3.76 -9.81 14.49
CA ASN A 73 -5.00 -10.19 13.79
C ASN A 73 -5.70 -8.96 13.18
N THR A 74 -5.64 -7.80 13.83
CA THR A 74 -6.11 -6.53 13.26
C THR A 74 -5.31 -6.17 12.02
N ILE A 75 -3.99 -6.38 12.02
CA ILE A 75 -3.12 -6.12 10.87
C ILE A 75 -3.47 -6.98 9.66
N ILE A 76 -3.57 -8.28 9.88
CA ILE A 76 -3.91 -9.24 8.84
C ILE A 76 -5.31 -8.94 8.30
N ARG A 77 -6.29 -8.71 9.18
CA ARG A 77 -7.67 -8.39 8.77
C ARG A 77 -7.75 -7.12 7.92
N MET A 78 -7.11 -6.04 8.34
CA MET A 78 -7.11 -4.78 7.57
C MET A 78 -6.42 -4.95 6.21
N SER A 79 -5.32 -5.71 6.18
CA SER A 79 -4.58 -5.99 4.94
C SER A 79 -5.41 -6.81 3.96
N ARG A 80 -6.16 -7.82 4.46
CA ARG A 80 -7.12 -8.60 3.68
C ARG A 80 -8.24 -7.73 3.10
N GLN A 81 -8.87 -6.91 3.94
CA GLN A 81 -9.95 -6.00 3.49
C GLN A 81 -9.47 -5.03 2.41
N LEU A 82 -8.26 -4.47 2.57
CA LEU A 82 -7.66 -3.59 1.57
C LEU A 82 -7.44 -4.32 0.23
N LEU A 83 -6.87 -5.52 0.28
CA LEU A 83 -6.64 -6.31 -0.94
C LEU A 83 -7.95 -6.78 -1.60
N GLU A 84 -8.99 -7.08 -0.83
CA GLU A 84 -10.35 -7.38 -1.33
C GLU A 84 -10.96 -6.17 -2.06
N ALA A 85 -10.83 -4.97 -1.49
CA ALA A 85 -11.25 -3.73 -2.15
C ALA A 85 -10.46 -3.47 -3.44
N ILE A 86 -9.14 -3.66 -3.42
CA ILE A 86 -8.28 -3.44 -4.59
C ILE A 86 -8.57 -4.48 -5.69
N SER A 87 -8.72 -5.76 -5.34
CA SER A 87 -9.05 -6.81 -6.31
C SER A 87 -10.34 -6.47 -7.05
N PHE A 88 -11.37 -6.09 -6.29
CA PHE A 88 -12.64 -5.68 -6.85
C PHE A 88 -12.53 -4.44 -7.75
N MET A 89 -11.80 -3.39 -7.33
CA MET A 89 -11.59 -2.22 -8.19
C MET A 89 -10.90 -2.61 -9.50
N HIS A 90 -9.88 -3.47 -9.44
CA HIS A 90 -9.17 -3.94 -10.62
C HIS A 90 -10.07 -4.77 -11.55
N GLU A 91 -10.94 -5.62 -11.00
CA GLU A 91 -11.96 -6.36 -11.76
C GLU A 91 -12.96 -5.43 -12.46
N ALA A 92 -13.30 -4.31 -11.82
CA ALA A 92 -14.11 -3.23 -12.39
C ALA A 92 -13.35 -2.37 -13.42
N GLY A 93 -12.08 -2.65 -13.70
CA GLY A 93 -11.23 -1.85 -14.60
C GLY A 93 -10.80 -0.50 -14.02
N LEU A 94 -10.90 -0.32 -12.70
CA LEU A 94 -10.59 0.90 -11.99
C LEU A 94 -9.33 0.73 -11.13
N ALA A 95 -8.56 1.81 -10.99
CA ALA A 95 -7.40 1.86 -10.11
C ALA A 95 -7.44 3.15 -9.27
N HIS A 96 -7.27 3.02 -7.96
CA HIS A 96 -7.35 4.16 -7.04
C HIS A 96 -6.25 5.22 -7.28
N GLY A 97 -5.05 4.81 -7.74
CA GLY A 97 -3.92 5.71 -8.05
C GLY A 97 -3.32 6.50 -6.87
N GLY A 98 -3.92 6.41 -5.68
CA GLY A 98 -3.62 7.25 -4.51
C GLY A 98 -3.10 6.49 -3.28
N LEU A 99 -3.05 5.16 -3.32
CA LEU A 99 -2.71 4.32 -2.16
C LEU A 99 -1.27 4.55 -1.61
N VAL A 100 -0.43 5.33 -2.29
CA VAL A 100 1.00 5.52 -1.95
C VAL A 100 1.52 6.96 -2.15
N THR A 101 0.78 7.86 -2.79
CA THR A 101 1.43 8.98 -3.50
C THR A 101 1.34 10.36 -2.86
N ARG A 102 0.56 10.57 -1.79
CA ARG A 102 0.47 11.94 -1.22
C ARG A 102 0.65 12.05 0.28
N ARG A 103 0.49 10.95 1.02
CA ARG A 103 0.81 10.91 2.44
C ARG A 103 1.69 9.70 2.71
N PRO A 104 2.81 9.87 3.42
CA PRO A 104 3.74 8.79 3.78
C PRO A 104 3.12 7.66 4.65
N TYR A 105 1.81 7.66 4.84
CA TYR A 105 1.15 6.95 5.93
C TYR A 105 0.11 5.89 5.51
N ASP A 106 -0.32 5.86 4.24
CA ASP A 106 -1.42 4.96 3.83
C ASP A 106 -1.00 3.48 3.82
N LEU A 107 0.28 3.18 3.56
CA LEU A 107 0.89 1.85 3.74
C LEU A 107 1.85 1.78 4.95
N LEU A 108 1.92 2.83 5.77
CA LEU A 108 2.76 2.84 6.98
C LEU A 108 2.45 1.66 7.90
N PHE A 109 1.22 1.16 7.86
CA PHE A 109 0.83 0.00 8.62
C PHE A 109 1.43 -1.31 8.10
N LEU A 110 1.57 -1.49 6.78
CA LEU A 110 2.23 -2.65 6.18
C LEU A 110 3.75 -2.60 6.34
N PHE A 111 4.35 -1.41 6.27
CA PHE A 111 5.80 -1.23 6.26
C PHE A 111 6.40 -0.76 7.59
N LEU A 112 5.56 -0.40 8.58
CA LEU A 112 5.93 0.21 9.85
C LEU A 112 6.87 1.44 9.72
N SER A 113 6.97 2.00 8.51
CA SER A 113 7.73 3.18 8.08
C SER A 113 7.40 3.52 6.63
N THR A 114 7.71 4.73 6.20
CA THR A 114 7.90 5.06 4.80
C THR A 114 9.08 4.26 4.23
N PRO A 115 8.86 3.35 3.26
CA PRO A 115 9.97 2.60 2.68
C PRO A 115 10.93 3.53 1.93
N PHE A 116 10.38 4.62 1.36
CA PHE A 116 11.10 5.64 0.62
C PHE A 116 10.66 7.04 1.05
N MET A 117 11.61 7.96 1.11
CA MET A 117 11.38 9.38 1.35
C MET A 117 12.11 10.15 0.26
N SER A 118 11.35 10.86 -0.57
CA SER A 118 11.91 11.89 -1.45
C SER A 118 11.60 13.27 -0.85
N LEU A 119 12.63 14.09 -0.68
CA LEU A 119 12.50 15.50 -0.34
C LEU A 119 12.98 16.30 -1.55
N GLY A 120 12.10 17.10 -2.15
CA GLY A 120 12.43 17.88 -3.35
C GLY A 120 12.50 17.07 -4.65
N ASN A 121 13.30 17.53 -5.60
CA ASN A 121 13.48 16.92 -6.94
C ASN A 121 14.64 15.91 -6.98
N ASP A 122 14.93 15.24 -5.87
CA ASP A 122 16.08 14.34 -5.74
C ASP A 122 15.73 12.92 -6.18
N ASP A 123 15.44 12.75 -7.48
CA ASP A 123 15.09 11.47 -8.11
C ASP A 123 16.18 10.40 -7.87
N GLU A 124 17.45 10.80 -7.81
CA GLU A 124 18.58 9.90 -7.55
C GLU A 124 18.50 9.26 -6.16
N LEU A 125 18.18 10.07 -5.13
CA LEU A 125 18.05 9.57 -3.76
C LEU A 125 16.90 8.58 -3.64
N LEU A 126 15.77 8.88 -4.28
CA LEU A 126 14.60 7.99 -4.30
C LEU A 126 14.96 6.65 -4.96
N VAL A 127 15.51 6.67 -6.17
CA VAL A 127 15.90 5.46 -6.90
C VAL A 127 16.94 4.66 -6.11
N ARG A 128 17.91 5.32 -5.48
CA ARG A 128 18.91 4.67 -4.63
C ARG A 128 18.31 4.00 -3.40
N GLN A 129 17.30 4.59 -2.78
CA GLN A 129 16.58 3.96 -1.66
C GLN A 129 15.78 2.73 -2.11
N MET A 130 15.27 2.77 -3.35
CA MET A 130 14.52 1.67 -3.95
C MET A 130 15.40 0.49 -4.35
N ILE A 131 16.60 0.73 -4.87
CA ILE A 131 17.58 -0.33 -5.14
C ILE A 131 17.90 -1.05 -3.82
N ASP A 132 17.96 -2.39 -3.87
CA ASP A 132 18.14 -3.33 -2.74
C ASP A 132 16.98 -3.44 -1.75
N PHE A 133 16.16 -2.40 -1.60
CA PHE A 133 14.90 -2.52 -0.87
C PHE A 133 13.84 -3.22 -1.73
N VAL A 134 13.63 -2.76 -2.96
CA VAL A 134 12.70 -3.39 -3.89
C VAL A 134 13.36 -4.68 -4.39
N GLU A 135 14.39 -4.55 -5.19
CA GLU A 135 15.19 -5.63 -5.76
C GLU A 135 16.42 -5.01 -6.45
N PRO A 136 17.33 -5.81 -7.04
CA PRO A 136 18.34 -5.28 -7.95
C PRO A 136 17.69 -4.60 -9.17
N LEU A 137 18.31 -3.53 -9.66
CA LEU A 137 17.77 -2.78 -10.79
C LEU A 137 17.70 -3.67 -12.07
N PRO A 138 16.60 -3.62 -12.84
CA PRO A 138 16.52 -4.28 -14.14
C PRO A 138 17.66 -3.85 -15.06
N THR A 139 18.24 -4.80 -15.79
CA THR A 139 19.41 -4.58 -16.67
C THR A 139 19.21 -3.43 -17.66
N GLU A 140 18.00 -3.30 -18.20
CA GLU A 140 17.61 -2.27 -19.14
C GLU A 140 17.57 -0.86 -18.53
N TRP A 141 17.47 -0.74 -17.20
CA TRP A 141 17.42 0.55 -16.51
C TRP A 141 18.78 0.99 -15.97
N ILE A 142 19.78 0.09 -15.96
CA ILE A 142 21.15 0.39 -15.52
C ILE A 142 21.74 1.61 -16.26
N PRO A 143 21.68 1.73 -17.60
CA PRO A 143 22.26 2.89 -18.28
C PRO A 143 21.64 4.22 -17.85
N LYS A 144 20.32 4.23 -17.64
CA LYS A 144 19.59 5.42 -17.18
C LYS A 144 19.95 5.78 -15.74
N TRP A 145 20.15 4.78 -14.89
CA TRP A 145 20.60 4.96 -13.52
C TRP A 145 22.02 5.54 -13.46
N GLU A 146 22.94 5.03 -14.27
CA GLU A 146 24.30 5.60 -14.39
C GLU A 146 24.27 7.05 -14.86
N TYR A 147 23.42 7.36 -15.85
CA TYR A 147 23.20 8.74 -16.30
C TYR A 147 22.63 9.64 -15.19
N MET A 148 21.65 9.15 -14.40
CA MET A 148 21.10 9.90 -13.26
C MET A 148 22.17 10.22 -12.22
N LYS A 149 23.02 9.24 -11.87
CA LYS A 149 24.12 9.47 -10.91
C LYS A 149 25.08 10.54 -11.39
N LEU A 150 25.47 10.50 -12.67
CA LEU A 150 26.43 11.46 -13.25
C LEU A 150 25.91 12.91 -13.22
N ASN A 151 24.59 13.08 -13.37
CA ASN A 151 23.95 14.40 -13.42
C ASN A 151 23.35 14.84 -12.06
N SER A 152 23.50 14.02 -11.02
CA SER A 152 23.04 14.36 -9.68
C SER A 152 24.03 15.33 -9.01
N ASN A 153 23.51 16.34 -8.31
CA ASN A 153 24.31 17.25 -7.48
C ASN A 153 24.74 16.60 -6.15
N LEU A 154 24.36 15.35 -5.92
CA LEU A 154 24.66 14.60 -4.71
C LEU A 154 26.12 14.14 -4.77
N LYS A 155 26.92 14.60 -3.79
CA LYS A 155 28.32 14.17 -3.67
C LYS A 155 28.36 12.64 -3.61
N PRO A 156 29.34 11.97 -4.25
CA PRO A 156 29.48 10.52 -4.15
C PRO A 156 29.64 10.16 -2.68
N ALA A 157 28.57 9.61 -2.09
CA ALA A 157 28.59 9.17 -0.71
C ALA A 157 29.65 8.08 -0.58
N THR A 158 30.61 8.34 0.31
CA THR A 158 31.65 7.46 0.81
C THR A 158 31.13 6.04 0.93
N LYS A 159 31.84 5.10 0.28
CA LYS A 159 31.69 3.64 0.32
C LYS A 159 30.65 3.16 1.35
N LEU A 160 29.45 2.81 0.87
CA LEU A 160 28.57 1.92 1.64
C LEU A 160 29.28 0.57 1.71
N SER A 161 29.88 0.34 2.88
CA SER A 161 30.26 -0.94 3.47
C SER A 161 29.84 -2.16 2.63
N GLU A 162 30.83 -2.75 1.98
CA GLU A 162 30.84 -4.13 1.50
C GLU A 162 30.81 -5.08 2.71
N ASN A 163 29.74 -5.09 3.49
CA ASN A 163 29.52 -6.14 4.48
C ASN A 163 28.56 -7.17 3.90
N ALA A 164 29.05 -7.84 2.85
CA ALA A 164 28.47 -9.06 2.32
C ALA A 164 28.70 -10.21 3.31
N THR A 165 27.77 -10.39 4.26
CA THR A 165 27.62 -11.67 5.00
C THR A 165 26.17 -12.01 5.36
N SER A 166 25.18 -11.16 5.03
CA SER A 166 23.78 -11.50 5.24
C SER A 166 23.10 -11.86 3.92
N SER A 167 22.70 -13.12 3.77
CA SER A 167 21.92 -13.62 2.63
C SER A 167 20.51 -12.99 2.49
N LYS A 168 20.10 -12.11 3.42
CA LYS A 168 18.76 -11.53 3.49
C LYS A 168 18.73 -10.15 2.84
N SER A 169 17.68 -9.88 2.07
CA SER A 169 17.46 -8.56 1.45
C SER A 169 17.25 -7.47 2.49
N LYS A 170 17.61 -6.21 2.17
CA LYS A 170 17.45 -5.03 3.05
C LYS A 170 16.01 -4.87 3.54
N ARG A 171 15.05 -5.24 2.71
CA ARG A 171 13.61 -5.28 3.02
C ARG A 171 13.30 -6.28 4.13
N GLU A 172 13.79 -7.51 4.01
CA GLU A 172 13.59 -8.56 5.01
C GLU A 172 14.25 -8.19 6.34
N GLN A 173 15.43 -7.59 6.29
CA GLN A 173 16.10 -7.10 7.49
C GLN A 173 15.23 -6.05 8.20
N LYS A 174 14.81 -4.98 7.50
CA LYS A 174 13.93 -3.95 8.07
C LYS A 174 12.60 -4.52 8.58
N PHE A 175 12.03 -5.49 7.87
CA PHE A 175 10.81 -6.15 8.29
C PHE A 175 11.02 -6.91 9.60
N ASN A 176 12.04 -7.75 9.69
CA ASN A 176 12.32 -8.56 10.89
C ASN A 176 12.75 -7.71 12.10
N GLU A 177 13.43 -6.59 11.90
CA GLU A 177 13.79 -5.65 12.97
C GLU A 177 12.53 -5.05 13.63
N LYS A 178 11.52 -4.71 12.83
CA LYS A 178 10.29 -4.06 13.31
C LYS A 178 9.20 -5.05 13.68
N VAL A 179 9.14 -6.18 12.99
CA VAL A 179 8.12 -7.22 13.10
C VAL A 179 8.76 -8.48 13.66
N GLN A 180 8.56 -8.71 14.97
CA GLN A 180 9.07 -9.91 15.65
C GLN A 180 8.05 -11.05 15.73
N LYS A 181 6.90 -10.93 15.04
CA LYS A 181 5.79 -11.87 15.16
C LYS A 181 5.69 -12.79 13.92
N PRO A 182 5.78 -14.11 14.09
CA PRO A 182 5.73 -15.08 12.97
C PRO A 182 4.49 -14.96 12.09
N ALA A 183 3.32 -14.71 12.67
CA ALA A 183 2.05 -14.56 11.95
C ALA A 183 2.02 -13.39 10.94
N LEU A 184 2.96 -12.43 11.03
CA LEU A 184 3.06 -11.34 10.06
C LEU A 184 4.00 -11.65 8.89
N LYS A 185 4.70 -12.80 8.90
CA LYS A 185 5.63 -13.21 7.83
C LYS A 185 4.96 -13.29 6.45
N HIS A 186 3.66 -13.60 6.38
CA HIS A 186 2.92 -13.63 5.12
C HIS A 186 2.77 -12.24 4.48
N LEU A 187 2.67 -11.17 5.28
CA LEU A 187 2.68 -9.80 4.76
C LEU A 187 3.99 -9.47 4.04
N LEU A 188 5.11 -10.03 4.50
CA LEU A 188 6.39 -9.86 3.80
C LEU A 188 6.37 -10.53 2.42
N LEU A 189 5.71 -11.69 2.26
CA LEU A 189 5.53 -12.33 0.94
C LEU A 189 4.65 -11.49 0.02
N VAL A 190 3.52 -11.00 0.54
CA VAL A 190 2.62 -10.07 -0.17
C VAL A 190 3.39 -8.83 -0.63
N ILE A 191 4.11 -8.18 0.29
CA ILE A 191 4.93 -7.00 0.00
C ILE A 191 5.99 -7.33 -1.08
N LYS A 192 6.65 -8.49 -1.01
CA LYS A 192 7.63 -8.96 -2.01
C LYS A 192 7.01 -9.11 -3.39
N GLY A 193 5.81 -9.70 -3.48
CA GLY A 193 5.11 -9.87 -4.75
C GLY A 193 4.56 -8.55 -5.31
N LEU A 194 4.06 -7.64 -4.47
CA LEU A 194 3.46 -6.38 -4.94
C LEU A 194 4.51 -5.33 -5.31
N MET A 195 5.65 -5.28 -4.60
CA MET A 195 6.71 -4.33 -4.88
C MET A 195 7.79 -4.93 -5.78
N ARG A 196 7.57 -4.80 -7.08
CA ARG A 196 8.50 -5.16 -8.15
C ARG A 196 8.71 -3.97 -9.07
N PHE A 197 9.90 -3.82 -9.62
CA PHE A 197 10.20 -2.71 -10.53
C PHE A 197 9.34 -2.80 -11.79
N ARG A 198 9.31 -3.98 -12.42
CA ARG A 198 8.45 -4.22 -13.58
C ARG A 198 7.01 -4.47 -13.13
N PRO A 199 6.02 -3.74 -13.67
CA PRO A 199 4.62 -4.03 -13.37
C PRO A 199 4.21 -5.46 -13.73
N SER A 200 4.76 -6.03 -14.80
CA SER A 200 4.53 -7.41 -15.24
C SER A 200 4.93 -8.47 -14.22
N ASP A 201 5.88 -8.15 -13.36
CA ASP A 201 6.43 -9.09 -12.38
C ASP A 201 5.65 -9.02 -11.07
N ARG A 202 4.74 -8.05 -10.91
CA ARG A 202 3.93 -7.87 -9.70
C ARG A 202 2.82 -8.90 -9.66
N ILE A 203 2.60 -9.46 -8.48
CA ILE A 203 1.39 -10.25 -8.24
C ILE A 203 0.17 -9.33 -8.27
N SER A 204 -0.97 -9.87 -8.67
CA SER A 204 -2.26 -9.21 -8.57
C SER A 204 -2.74 -9.13 -7.10
N ALA A 205 -3.75 -8.28 -6.85
CA ALA A 205 -4.36 -8.19 -5.52
C ALA A 205 -5.05 -9.51 -5.10
N SER A 206 -5.64 -10.25 -6.04
CA SER A 206 -6.21 -11.58 -5.78
C SER A 206 -5.14 -12.60 -5.40
N GLN A 207 -4.03 -12.66 -6.13
CA GLN A 207 -2.89 -13.52 -5.75
C GLN A 207 -2.31 -13.13 -4.37
N ALA A 208 -2.28 -11.83 -4.05
CA ALA A 208 -1.87 -11.37 -2.72
C ALA A 208 -2.86 -11.79 -1.61
N LEU A 209 -4.16 -11.88 -1.89
CA LEU A 209 -5.15 -12.41 -0.96
C LEU A 209 -4.94 -13.90 -0.68
N ASP A 210 -4.64 -14.68 -1.71
CA ASP A 210 -4.40 -16.12 -1.56
C ASP A 210 -3.20 -16.39 -0.64
N LEU A 211 -2.15 -15.56 -0.74
CA LEU A 211 -0.99 -15.61 0.17
C LEU A 211 -1.33 -15.27 1.63
N LEU A 212 -2.42 -14.55 1.90
CA LEU A 212 -2.90 -14.29 3.27
C LEU A 212 -3.89 -15.33 3.77
N ARG A 213 -4.58 -16.05 2.87
CA ARG A 213 -5.59 -17.07 3.22
C ARG A 213 -4.98 -18.44 3.51
N SER A 214 -3.77 -18.72 3.02
CA SER A 214 -3.07 -19.99 3.24
C SER A 214 -2.79 -20.34 4.72
N GLU A 215 -3.09 -19.45 5.68
CA GLU A 215 -3.03 -19.74 7.13
C GLU A 215 -4.24 -20.53 7.68
N GLU A 216 -5.40 -20.55 7.01
CA GLU A 216 -6.61 -21.20 7.56
C GLU A 216 -6.53 -22.74 7.48
N HIS A 217 -5.77 -23.30 6.54
CA HIS A 217 -5.67 -24.74 6.35
C HIS A 217 -4.54 -25.41 7.17
N GLU A 218 -3.43 -24.73 7.46
CA GLU A 218 -2.34 -25.34 8.24
C GLU A 218 -2.66 -25.45 9.75
N ASN A 219 -3.60 -24.66 10.28
CA ASN A 219 -3.98 -24.72 11.70
C ASN A 219 -5.11 -25.72 12.02
N CYS A 220 -5.80 -26.28 11.02
CA CYS A 220 -6.85 -27.28 11.24
C CYS A 220 -6.28 -28.70 11.37
N ASP A 221 -5.19 -29.02 10.68
CA ASP A 221 -4.67 -30.39 10.58
C ASP A 221 -3.94 -30.87 11.86
N ASP A 222 -3.60 -29.97 12.79
CA ASP A 222 -2.93 -30.32 14.06
C ASP A 222 -3.91 -30.63 15.21
N SER A 223 -5.23 -30.44 15.03
CA SER A 223 -6.20 -30.58 16.13
C SER A 223 -6.88 -31.94 16.27
N ASP A 224 -6.70 -32.86 15.30
CA ASP A 224 -7.43 -34.15 15.26
C ASP A 224 -6.59 -35.40 15.62
N SER A 225 -5.35 -35.25 16.10
CA SER A 225 -4.46 -36.41 16.36
C SER A 225 -4.25 -36.80 17.83
N SER A 226 -5.01 -36.26 18.79
CA SER A 226 -4.80 -36.61 20.21
C SER A 226 -6.08 -36.85 21.02
N THR A 227 -6.83 -37.90 20.66
CA THR A 227 -7.63 -38.67 21.65
C THR A 227 -7.74 -40.13 21.23
N SER A 228 -6.69 -40.91 21.49
CA SER A 228 -6.80 -42.36 21.61
C SER A 228 -5.65 -42.91 22.45
N SER A 229 -5.85 -42.99 23.77
CA SER A 229 -5.25 -43.97 24.69
C SER A 229 -6.02 -43.95 26.01
#